data_AF-A0A7Y8X4G5-F1
#
_entry.id   AF-A0A7Y8X4G5-F1
#
_cell.length_a   1.000
_cell.length_b   1.000
_cell.length_c   1.000
_cell.angle_alpha   90.00
_cell.angle_beta   90.00
_cell.angle_gamma   90.00
#
_symmetry.space_group_name_H-M   'P 1'
#
loop_
_entity.id
_entity.type
_entity.pdbx_description
1 polymer ?
#
loop_
_entity_poly.entity_id
_entity_poly.type
_entity_poly.pdbx_seq_one_letter_code
_entity_poly.pdbx_strand_id
1 'polypeptide(L)' 'MTQTIACAAAPLPARDQLTWEQAQGRACVACRRQLTTDAVHRGIVAGSQGCHDTSVEVWSCPPEADQ' A
#
# COMPACT_ATOMS: atom_id res chain seq x y z
N MET A 1 20.04 -2.33 16.44
CA MET A 1 19.72 -2.99 15.16
C MET A 1 18.27 -2.69 14.89
N THR A 2 17.99 -1.69 14.06
CA THR A 2 16.62 -1.25 13.77
C THR A 2 15.97 -2.31 12.91
N GLN A 3 15.06 -3.08 13.49
CA GLN A 3 14.34 -4.12 12.76
C GLN A 3 13.44 -3.40 11.74
N THR A 4 13.82 -3.44 10.46
CA THR A 4 13.02 -2.87 9.37
C THR A 4 11.73 -3.65 9.33
N ILE A 5 10.62 -3.07 9.82
CA ILE A 5 9.31 -3.70 9.68
C ILE A 5 9.08 -3.92 8.18
N ALA A 6 8.87 -5.17 7.77
CA ALA A 6 8.57 -5.49 6.38
C ALA A 6 7.41 -4.63 5.90
N CYS A 7 7.47 -4.14 4.65
CA CYS A 7 6.41 -3.27 4.12
C CYS A 7 5.02 -3.93 4.26
N ALA A 8 4.95 -5.26 4.17
CA ALA A 8 3.75 -6.08 4.34
C ALA A 8 3.18 -6.11 5.77
N ALA A 9 3.92 -5.65 6.78
CA ALA A 9 3.49 -5.55 8.17
C ALA A 9 3.28 -4.10 8.64
N ALA A 10 3.67 -3.11 7.83
CA ALA A 10 3.49 -1.70 8.17
C ALA A 10 2.00 -1.32 8.27
N PRO A 11 1.58 -0.47 9.23
CA PRO A 11 0.21 0.01 9.31
C PRO A 11 -0.26 0.63 7.98
N LEU A 12 -1.53 0.39 7.64
CA LEU A 12 -2.12 1.04 6.46
C LEU A 12 -2.47 2.49 6.78
N PRO A 13 -2.09 3.44 5.91
CA PRO A 13 -2.50 4.83 6.05
C PRO A 13 -4.00 5.00 5.73
N ALA A 14 -4.55 6.15 6.12
CA ALA A 14 -5.91 6.51 5.73
C ALA A 14 -6.00 6.85 4.24
N ARG A 15 -7.21 6.81 3.66
CA ARG A 15 -7.44 7.00 2.21
C ARG A 15 -6.91 8.33 1.68
N ASP A 16 -7.06 9.39 2.46
CA ASP A 16 -6.66 10.76 2.16
C ASP A 16 -5.13 10.97 2.23
N GLN A 17 -4.41 10.05 2.85
CA GLN A 17 -2.95 10.05 2.94
C GLN A 17 -2.28 9.29 1.79
N LEU A 18 -3.05 8.54 0.98
CA LEU A 18 -2.53 7.83 -0.17
C LEU A 18 -2.16 8.80 -1.29
N THR A 19 -0.98 8.61 -1.88
CA THR A 19 -0.70 9.21 -3.18
C THR A 19 -1.56 8.55 -4.25
N TRP A 20 -1.73 9.23 -5.39
CA TRP A 20 -2.46 8.66 -6.53
C TRP A 20 -1.85 7.33 -6.98
N GLU A 21 -0.53 7.20 -7.00
CA GLU A 21 0.15 5.97 -7.40
C GLU A 21 -0.12 4.81 -6.44
N GLN A 22 -0.21 5.08 -5.13
CA GLN A 22 -0.56 4.08 -4.13
C GLN A 22 -2.03 3.65 -4.26
N ALA A 23 -2.93 4.60 -4.48
CA ALA A 23 -4.36 4.34 -4.68
C ALA A 23 -4.64 3.56 -5.98
N GLN A 24 -3.78 3.67 -6.99
CA GLN A 24 -3.84 2.88 -8.22
C GLN A 24 -3.13 1.52 -8.12
N GLY A 25 -2.59 1.15 -6.95
CA GLY A 25 -1.82 -0.10 -6.76
C GLY A 25 -0.47 -0.12 -7.49
N ARG A 26 0.04 1.03 -7.95
CA ARG A 26 1.32 1.14 -8.69
C ARG A 26 2.51 1.38 -7.77
N ALA A 27 2.27 1.83 -6.54
CA ALA A 27 3.30 2.10 -5.55
C ALA A 27 2.99 1.43 -4.22
N CYS A 28 4.03 1.02 -3.51
CA CYS A 28 3.92 0.41 -2.20
C CYS A 28 3.22 1.37 -1.23
N VAL A 29 2.19 0.88 -0.57
CA VAL A 29 1.41 1.64 0.42
C VAL A 29 2.26 2.13 1.61
N ALA A 30 3.35 1.42 1.92
CA ALA A 30 4.25 1.75 3.04
C ALA A 30 5.44 2.63 2.63
N CYS A 31 6.19 2.25 1.59
CA CYS A 31 7.47 2.91 1.24
C CYS A 31 7.44 3.70 -0.07
N ARG A 32 6.31 3.75 -0.79
CA ARG A 32 6.12 4.44 -2.08
C ARG A 32 6.98 3.96 -3.26
N ARG A 33 7.81 2.94 -3.09
CA ARG A 33 8.53 2.32 -4.21
C ARG A 33 7.55 1.80 -5.25
N GLN A 34 7.91 1.92 -6.52
CA GLN A 34 7.13 1.38 -7.61
C GLN A 34 7.00 -0.14 -7.47
N LEU A 35 5.79 -0.63 -7.63
CA LEU A 35 5.49 -2.04 -7.59
C LEU A 35 5.60 -2.63 -9.01
N THR A 36 6.09 -3.86 -9.05
CA THR A 36 6.21 -4.69 -10.25
C THR A 36 5.41 -5.97 -10.04
N THR A 37 5.71 -7.00 -10.80
CA THR A 37 5.38 -8.39 -10.44
C THR A 37 5.81 -8.67 -8.99
N ASP A 38 5.01 -9.49 -8.27
CA ASP A 38 5.20 -9.91 -6.86
C ASP A 38 4.82 -8.92 -5.76
N ALA A 39 4.02 -7.90 -6.08
CA ALA A 39 3.39 -7.07 -5.05
C ALA A 39 2.45 -7.89 -4.16
N VAL A 40 2.52 -7.66 -2.85
CA VAL A 40 1.68 -8.35 -1.86
C VAL A 40 0.41 -7.55 -1.64
N HIS A 41 -0.74 -8.17 -1.85
CA HIS A 41 -2.04 -7.57 -1.55
C HIS A 41 -2.19 -7.34 -0.05
N ARG A 42 -2.64 -6.14 0.34
CA ARG A 42 -2.76 -5.72 1.74
C ARG A 42 -4.19 -5.48 2.20
N GLY A 43 -5.16 -5.58 1.30
CA GLY A 43 -6.56 -5.32 1.60
C GLY A 43 -7.02 -3.98 1.06
N ILE A 44 -8.17 -3.55 1.57
CA ILE A 44 -8.88 -2.35 1.10
C ILE A 44 -8.74 -1.24 2.14
N VAL A 45 -8.30 -0.07 1.70
CA VAL A 45 -8.39 1.17 2.47
C VAL A 45 -9.74 1.81 2.16
N ALA A 46 -10.61 1.88 3.17
CA ALA A 46 -11.94 2.46 3.03
C ALA A 46 -11.87 3.97 2.77
N GLY A 47 -12.71 4.45 1.86
CA GLY A 47 -12.76 5.86 1.47
C GLY A 47 -14.16 6.29 1.09
N SER A 48 -14.50 7.56 1.34
CA SER A 48 -15.77 8.14 0.89
C SER A 48 -15.61 9.60 0.48
N GLN A 49 -16.24 9.99 -0.61
CA GLN A 49 -16.36 11.39 -1.03
C GLN A 49 -17.82 11.69 -1.36
N GLY A 50 -18.50 12.37 -0.44
CA GLY A 50 -19.96 12.52 -0.52
C GLY A 50 -20.65 11.15 -0.48
N CYS A 51 -21.47 10.86 -1.49
CA CYS A 51 -22.12 9.55 -1.64
C CYS A 51 -21.26 8.50 -2.37
N HIS A 52 -20.07 8.87 -2.83
CA HIS A 52 -19.22 7.97 -3.60
C HIS A 52 -18.29 7.18 -2.68
N ASP A 53 -18.33 5.86 -2.81
CA ASP A 53 -17.30 4.97 -2.27
C ASP A 53 -16.01 5.17 -3.08
N THR A 54 -14.94 5.51 -2.39
CA THR A 54 -13.60 5.72 -2.96
C THR A 54 -12.58 4.76 -2.36
N SER A 55 -13.06 3.65 -1.80
CA SER A 55 -12.23 2.58 -1.26
C SER A 55 -11.32 2.01 -2.35
N VAL A 56 -10.08 1.69 -1.98
CA VAL A 56 -9.07 1.21 -2.92
C VAL A 56 -8.33 0.01 -2.33
N GLU A 57 -8.05 -0.96 -3.20
CA GLU A 57 -7.12 -2.03 -2.87
C GLU A 57 -5.69 -1.48 -2.83
N VAL A 58 -4.95 -1.86 -1.80
CA VAL A 58 -3.57 -1.42 -1.60
C VAL A 58 -2.61 -2.59 -1.55
N TRP A 59 -1.37 -2.31 -1.96
CA TRP A 59 -0.35 -3.31 -2.19
C TRP A 59 0.97 -2.89 -1.52
N SER A 60 1.80 -3.85 -1.16
CA SER A 60 3.12 -3.60 -0.59
C SER A 60 4.22 -4.37 -1.31
N CYS A 61 5.47 -3.94 -1.10
CA CYS A 61 6.63 -4.72 -1.55
C CYS A 61 6.57 -6.15 -0.99
N PRO A 62 7.11 -7.13 -1.74
CA PRO A 62 7.30 -8.48 -1.22
C PRO A 62 8.17 -8.47 0.05
N PRO A 63 8.00 -9.46 0.95
CA PRO A 63 8.95 -9.68 2.04
C PRO A 63 10.35 -9.93 1.45
N GLU A 64 11.40 -9.46 2.13
CA GLU A 64 12.78 -9.63 1.70
C GLU A 64 13.14 -11.13 1.70
N ALA A 65 12.94 -11.79 0.57
CA ALA A 65 13.51 -13.09 0.26
C ALA A 65 14.38 -13.07 -1.01
N ASP A 66 14.31 -12.02 -1.84
CA ASP A 66 15.07 -11.91 -3.10
C ASP A 66 15.18 -10.43 -3.52
N GLN A 67 16.12 -9.68 -2.93
CA GLN A 67 16.60 -8.40 -3.46
C GLN A 67 18.12 -8.47 -3.59
#